data_AF-A0AAW9QTY9-F1
#
_entry.id   AF-A0AAW9QTY9-F1
#
_cell.length_a   1.000
_cell.length_b   1.000
_cell.length_c   1.000
_cell.angle_alpha   90.00
_cell.angle_beta   90.00
_cell.angle_gamma   90.00
#
_symmetry.space_group_name_H-M   'P 1'
#
loop_
_entity.id
_entity.type
_entity.pdbx_description
1 polymer ?
#
loop_
_entity_poly.entity_id
_entity_poly.type
_entity_poly.pdbx_seq_one_letter_code
_entity_poly.pdbx_strand_id
1 'polypeptide(L)'
;MKNFQDRNARLNCLETHHIDFDNITRGINPEIGQKSQVFTQNFPIGANTKLATLEYVPGGRYTYPIAYFLTRYRQPEIALGTCVTDEFSYPTFLKAIEDDRTGLPCSSDPAYFRLSNPGKAVRILFDLILKNRWNLYLNKGEKTYP
;
A
#
# COMPACT_ATOMS: atom_id res chain seq x y z
N MET A 1 7.00 -33.17 -9.26
CA MET A 1 6.24 -31.90 -9.23
C MET A 1 4.77 -32.21 -8.98
N LYS A 2 4.15 -31.70 -7.90
CA LYS A 2 2.71 -31.91 -7.68
C LYS A 2 1.92 -31.22 -8.79
N ASN A 3 0.98 -31.94 -9.39
CA ASN A 3 0.17 -31.48 -10.51
C ASN A 3 -0.83 -30.43 -10.01
N PHE A 4 -0.48 -29.15 -10.10
CA PHE A 4 -1.31 -28.02 -9.65
C PHE A 4 -2.46 -27.72 -10.62
N GLN A 5 -3.16 -28.72 -11.16
CA GLN A 5 -4.37 -28.47 -11.96
C GLN A 5 -5.64 -28.50 -11.11
N ASP A 6 -5.66 -29.25 -10.01
CA ASP A 6 -6.80 -29.29 -9.09
C ASP A 6 -6.88 -28.01 -8.22
N ARG A 7 -8.02 -27.30 -8.33
CA ARG A 7 -8.34 -26.09 -7.55
C ARG A 7 -8.50 -26.41 -6.06
N ASN A 8 -9.12 -27.54 -5.71
CA ASN A 8 -9.40 -27.90 -4.33
C ASN A 8 -8.10 -28.28 -3.61
N ALA A 9 -7.20 -29.00 -4.28
CA ALA A 9 -5.87 -29.28 -3.75
C ALA A 9 -5.07 -28.00 -3.48
N ARG A 10 -5.22 -26.97 -4.32
CA ARG A 10 -4.58 -25.65 -4.13
C ARG A 10 -5.15 -24.90 -2.92
N LEU A 11 -6.48 -24.84 -2.80
CA LEU A 11 -7.13 -24.19 -1.67
C LEU A 11 -6.76 -24.86 -0.35
N ASN A 12 -6.83 -26.20 -0.28
CA ASN A 12 -6.43 -26.95 0.91
C ASN A 12 -4.96 -26.70 1.26
N CYS A 13 -4.05 -26.60 0.27
CA CYS A 13 -2.65 -26.25 0.51
C CYS A 13 -2.50 -24.86 1.15
N LEU A 14 -3.20 -23.85 0.62
CA LEU A 14 -3.19 -22.49 1.18
C LEU A 14 -3.77 -22.46 2.59
N GLU A 15 -4.90 -23.14 2.82
CA GLU A 15 -5.54 -23.20 4.14
C GLU A 15 -4.70 -23.95 5.18
N THR A 16 -3.93 -24.96 4.78
CA THR A 16 -3.10 -25.73 5.72
C THR A 16 -1.73 -25.09 6.01
N HIS A 17 -1.26 -24.22 5.12
CA HIS A 17 0.07 -23.60 5.23
C HIS A 17 0.03 -22.07 5.35
N HIS A 18 -1.15 -21.47 5.54
CA HIS A 18 -1.25 -20.05 5.84
C HIS A 18 -0.64 -19.77 7.22
N ILE A 19 -0.09 -18.59 7.36
CA ILE A 19 0.37 -18.07 8.64
C ILE A 19 -0.28 -16.71 8.81
N ASP A 20 -0.76 -16.46 10.02
CA ASP A 20 -1.34 -15.17 10.37
C ASP A 20 -0.30 -14.05 10.26
N PHE A 21 -0.75 -12.90 9.74
CA PHE A 21 0.09 -11.73 9.55
C PHE A 21 0.69 -11.22 10.88
N ASP A 22 -0.09 -11.20 11.96
CA ASP A 22 0.36 -10.78 13.29
C ASP A 22 1.43 -11.74 13.81
N ASN A 23 1.23 -13.04 13.63
CA ASN A 23 2.20 -14.06 14.02
C ASN A 23 3.54 -13.91 13.30
N ILE A 24 3.53 -13.70 11.97
CA ILE A 24 4.77 -13.47 11.20
C ILE A 24 5.45 -12.18 11.65
N THR A 25 4.72 -11.08 11.69
CA THR A 25 5.33 -9.76 11.90
C THR A 25 5.88 -9.60 13.31
N ARG A 26 5.17 -10.12 14.33
CA ARG A 26 5.68 -10.16 15.70
C ARG A 26 6.89 -11.10 15.85
N GLY A 27 6.92 -12.20 15.10
CA GLY A 27 8.08 -13.10 15.07
C GLY A 27 9.34 -12.46 14.49
N ILE A 28 9.18 -11.50 13.56
CA ILE A 28 10.30 -10.78 12.93
C ILE A 28 10.72 -9.56 13.77
N ASN A 29 9.77 -8.71 14.15
CA ASN A 29 9.99 -7.54 14.98
C ASN A 29 8.71 -7.22 15.78
N PRO A 30 8.65 -7.54 17.10
CA PRO A 30 7.46 -7.36 17.92
C PRO A 30 6.91 -5.93 17.94
N GLU A 31 7.80 -4.94 18.04
CA GLU A 31 7.41 -3.53 18.14
C GLU A 31 6.77 -3.04 16.84
N ILE A 32 7.43 -3.28 15.70
CA ILE A 32 6.93 -2.88 14.38
C ILE A 32 5.69 -3.71 14.03
N GLY A 33 5.66 -4.99 14.39
CA GLY A 33 4.51 -5.88 14.20
C GLY A 33 3.27 -5.34 14.91
N GLN A 34 3.38 -4.99 16.20
CA GLN A 34 2.26 -4.41 16.95
C GLN A 34 1.77 -3.09 16.35
N LYS A 35 2.69 -2.17 15.99
CA LYS A 35 2.31 -0.91 15.33
C LYS A 35 1.63 -1.15 13.97
N SER A 36 2.09 -2.15 13.22
CA SER A 36 1.52 -2.53 11.93
C SER A 36 0.12 -3.12 12.06
N GLN A 37 -0.14 -3.91 13.10
CA GLN A 37 -1.46 -4.44 13.40
C GLN A 37 -2.45 -3.31 13.73
N VAL A 38 -2.06 -2.37 14.59
CA VAL A 38 -2.89 -1.22 14.95
C VAL A 38 -3.22 -0.37 13.72
N PHE A 39 -2.23 -0.09 12.86
CA PHE A 39 -2.47 0.61 11.60
C PHE A 39 -3.46 -0.17 10.70
N THR A 40 -3.25 -1.48 10.56
CA THR A 40 -4.05 -2.36 9.70
C THR A 40 -5.52 -2.43 10.11
N GLN A 41 -5.81 -2.36 11.40
CA GLN A 41 -7.20 -2.36 11.88
C GLN A 41 -7.91 -1.02 11.63
N ASN A 42 -7.18 0.10 11.70
CA ASN A 42 -7.77 1.44 11.66
C ASN A 42 -7.82 2.04 10.25
N PHE A 43 -6.81 1.79 9.42
CA PHE A 43 -6.70 2.38 8.09
C PHE A 43 -7.91 2.10 7.18
N PRO A 44 -8.46 0.86 7.13
CA PRO A 44 -9.63 0.56 6.29
C PRO A 44 -10.87 1.38 6.63
N ILE A 45 -11.05 1.79 7.89
CA ILE A 45 -12.25 2.52 8.33
C ILE A 45 -12.32 3.87 7.60
N GLY A 46 -11.23 4.64 7.63
CA GLY A 46 -11.13 5.91 6.92
C GLY A 46 -11.04 5.74 5.40
N ALA A 47 -10.28 4.72 4.95
CA ALA A 47 -10.10 4.47 3.53
C ALA A 47 -11.41 4.06 2.84
N ASN A 48 -12.19 3.16 3.43
CA ASN A 48 -13.46 2.71 2.85
C ASN A 48 -14.48 3.83 2.70
N THR A 49 -14.58 4.73 3.67
CA THR A 49 -15.49 5.89 3.60
C THR A 49 -15.14 6.79 2.41
N LYS A 50 -13.85 7.08 2.20
CA LYS A 50 -13.41 7.92 1.09
C LYS A 50 -13.57 7.22 -0.27
N LEU A 51 -13.19 5.95 -0.33
CA LEU A 51 -13.27 5.16 -1.55
C LEU A 51 -14.71 4.82 -1.98
N ALA A 52 -15.68 4.84 -1.07
CA ALA A 52 -17.09 4.63 -1.41
C ALA A 52 -17.66 5.70 -2.36
N THR A 53 -16.98 6.85 -2.49
CA THR A 53 -17.35 7.93 -3.41
C THR A 53 -16.89 7.70 -4.85
N LEU A 54 -16.11 6.64 -5.11
CA LEU A 54 -15.58 6.34 -6.43
C LEU A 54 -16.58 5.61 -7.31
N GLU A 55 -16.58 5.95 -8.59
CA GLU A 55 -17.37 5.25 -9.63
C GLU A 55 -16.77 3.89 -10.03
N TYR A 56 -15.64 3.51 -9.44
CA TYR A 56 -14.93 2.26 -9.71
C TYR A 56 -14.55 1.55 -8.41
N VAL A 57 -14.29 0.24 -8.50
CA VAL A 57 -13.82 -0.57 -7.36
C VAL A 57 -12.31 -0.43 -7.23
N PRO A 58 -11.77 0.16 -6.14
CA PRO A 58 -10.34 0.29 -5.95
C PRO A 58 -9.73 -1.05 -5.48
N GLY A 59 -8.57 -1.38 -6.05
CA GLY A 59 -7.69 -2.49 -5.68
C GLY A 59 -6.84 -2.24 -4.41
N GLY A 60 -5.74 -2.99 -4.28
CA GLY A 60 -4.75 -2.84 -3.21
C GLY A 60 -5.17 -3.27 -1.79
N ARG A 61 -6.43 -3.71 -1.60
CA ARG A 61 -7.06 -3.98 -0.29
C ARG A 61 -6.43 -5.11 0.54
N TYR A 62 -5.59 -5.94 -0.05
CA TYR A 62 -5.12 -7.17 0.59
C TYR A 62 -3.64 -7.14 1.01
N THR A 63 -2.81 -6.37 0.30
CA THR A 63 -1.34 -6.39 0.50
C THR A 63 -0.83 -5.26 1.39
N TYR A 64 -1.68 -4.28 1.71
CA TYR A 64 -1.29 -3.10 2.48
C TYR A 64 -0.74 -3.40 3.90
N PRO A 65 -1.18 -4.43 4.66
CA PRO A 65 -0.61 -4.71 5.98
C PRO A 65 0.88 -5.09 5.88
N ILE A 66 1.18 -5.94 4.90
CA ILE A 66 2.55 -6.40 4.59
C ILE A 66 3.39 -5.22 4.10
N ALA A 67 2.84 -4.38 3.20
CA ALA A 67 3.51 -3.20 2.70
C ALA A 67 3.91 -2.24 3.85
N TYR A 68 2.98 -1.96 4.77
CA TYR A 68 3.25 -1.11 5.93
C TYR A 68 4.39 -1.68 6.79
N PHE A 69 4.27 -2.94 7.19
CA PHE A 69 5.27 -3.61 8.02
C PHE A 69 6.65 -3.60 7.38
N LEU A 70 6.75 -4.06 6.12
CA LEU A 70 8.04 -4.17 5.43
C LEU A 70 8.71 -2.81 5.26
N THR A 71 7.94 -1.76 5.00
CA THR A 71 8.49 -0.40 4.83
C THR A 71 9.09 0.10 6.14
N ARG A 72 8.36 -0.06 7.25
CA ARG A 72 8.86 0.34 8.58
C ARG A 72 10.03 -0.51 9.05
N TYR A 73 10.00 -1.80 8.74
CA TYR A 73 11.07 -2.74 9.11
C TYR A 73 12.36 -2.50 8.30
N ARG A 74 12.24 -2.21 7.01
CA ARG A 74 13.41 -2.01 6.13
C ARG A 74 13.94 -0.58 6.12
N GLN A 75 13.12 0.40 6.50
CA GLN A 75 13.47 1.82 6.51
C GLN A 75 14.19 2.25 5.23
N PRO A 76 13.56 2.08 4.05
CA PRO A 76 14.22 2.36 2.79
C PRO A 76 14.61 3.84 2.71
N GLU A 77 15.80 4.13 2.19
CA GLU A 77 16.23 5.51 1.91
C GLU A 77 15.38 6.15 0.79
N ILE A 78 14.97 5.36 -0.19
CA ILE A 78 14.11 5.79 -1.30
C ILE A 78 13.01 4.74 -1.48
N ALA A 79 11.76 5.21 -1.53
CA ALA A 79 10.62 4.37 -1.87
C ALA A 79 9.99 4.87 -3.17
N LEU A 80 10.08 4.07 -4.23
CA LEU A 80 9.52 4.38 -5.53
C LEU A 80 8.26 3.56 -5.78
N GLY A 81 7.13 4.23 -5.96
CA GLY A 81 5.91 3.60 -6.51
C GLY A 81 5.75 3.92 -7.97
N THR A 82 5.51 2.90 -8.78
CA THR A 82 5.09 3.02 -10.18
C THR A 82 3.60 2.71 -10.28
N CYS A 83 2.90 3.29 -11.25
CA CYS A 83 1.45 3.06 -11.44
C CYS A 83 0.68 3.42 -10.16
N VAL A 84 0.85 4.66 -9.71
CA VAL A 84 0.25 5.12 -8.46
C VAL A 84 -1.24 5.38 -8.62
N THR A 85 -2.01 4.96 -7.61
CA THR A 85 -3.47 5.05 -7.51
C THR A 85 -3.91 5.48 -6.11
N ASP A 86 -5.19 5.84 -5.99
CA ASP A 86 -5.91 6.02 -4.73
C ASP A 86 -6.09 4.74 -3.89
N GLU A 87 -5.52 3.62 -4.30
CA GLU A 87 -5.77 2.33 -3.67
C GLU A 87 -4.98 2.15 -2.37
N PHE A 88 -5.39 1.21 -1.53
CA PHE A 88 -4.85 1.01 -0.17
C PHE A 88 -3.32 0.93 -0.09
N SER A 89 -2.64 0.36 -1.08
CA SER A 89 -1.22 0.02 -1.00
C SER A 89 -0.30 1.24 -0.96
N TYR A 90 -0.47 2.20 -1.87
CA TYR A 90 0.48 3.32 -1.98
C TYR A 90 0.38 4.34 -0.84
N PRO A 91 -0.82 4.80 -0.42
CA PRO A 91 -0.99 5.58 0.80
C PRO A 91 -0.38 4.86 2.02
N THR A 92 -0.54 3.54 2.11
CA THR A 92 0.06 2.76 3.21
C THR A 92 1.59 2.86 3.24
N PHE A 93 2.25 2.79 2.07
CA PHE A 93 3.70 3.03 1.97
C PHE A 93 4.07 4.43 2.45
N LEU A 94 3.34 5.46 2.00
CA LEU A 94 3.59 6.84 2.43
C LEU A 94 3.41 7.02 3.94
N LYS A 95 2.39 6.39 4.52
CA LYS A 95 2.14 6.44 5.96
C LYS A 95 3.29 5.80 6.75
N ALA A 96 3.80 4.66 6.31
CA ALA A 96 4.91 3.98 6.97
C ALA A 96 6.18 4.85 7.00
N ILE A 97 6.53 5.45 5.86
CA ILE A 97 7.65 6.40 5.71
C ILE A 97 7.48 7.61 6.63
N GLU A 98 6.26 8.16 6.68
CA GLU A 98 5.96 9.31 7.52
C GLU A 98 6.06 8.98 9.02
N ASP A 99 5.50 7.84 9.44
CA ASP A 99 5.48 7.41 10.85
C ASP A 99 6.88 7.20 11.42
N ASP A 100 7.83 6.74 10.61
CA ASP A 100 9.22 6.57 11.01
C ASP A 100 10.11 7.77 10.63
N ARG A 101 9.54 8.73 9.90
CA ARG A 101 10.24 9.85 9.26
C ARG A 101 11.42 9.43 8.37
N THR A 102 11.47 8.19 7.94
CA THR A 102 12.57 7.63 7.15
C THR A 102 12.30 7.75 5.66
N GLY A 103 13.36 7.86 4.87
CA GLY A 103 13.29 7.78 3.42
C GLY A 103 12.65 8.96 2.68
N LEU A 104 12.72 8.86 1.36
CA LEU A 104 12.13 9.78 0.40
C LEU A 104 11.05 9.06 -0.42
N PRO A 105 9.76 9.38 -0.24
CA PRO A 105 8.71 8.81 -1.05
C PRO A 105 8.64 9.49 -2.42
N CYS A 106 8.76 8.67 -3.46
CA CYS A 106 8.69 9.06 -4.86
C CYS A 106 7.60 8.25 -5.57
N SER A 107 6.94 8.87 -6.54
CA SER A 107 6.01 8.20 -7.46
C SER A 107 6.26 8.57 -8.90
N SER A 108 6.05 7.61 -9.80
CA SER A 108 5.92 7.86 -11.22
C SER A 108 4.65 7.22 -11.76
N ASP A 109 4.09 7.82 -12.82
CA ASP A 109 3.01 7.30 -13.67
C ASP A 109 1.65 7.10 -12.96
N PRO A 110 0.57 7.75 -13.42
CA PRO A 110 -0.77 7.47 -12.90
C PRO A 110 -1.26 6.13 -13.45
N ALA A 111 -1.73 5.20 -12.60
CA ALA A 111 -2.16 3.89 -13.09
C ALA A 111 -3.42 3.94 -13.97
N TYR A 112 -4.22 4.99 -13.82
CA TYR A 112 -5.49 5.15 -14.52
C TYR A 112 -5.43 6.16 -15.67
N PHE A 113 -4.43 6.03 -16.54
CA PHE A 113 -4.28 6.89 -17.74
C PHE A 113 -5.49 6.88 -18.69
N ARG A 114 -6.45 5.95 -18.51
CA ARG A 114 -7.70 5.85 -19.28
C ARG A 114 -8.88 6.60 -18.67
N LEU A 115 -8.75 7.14 -17.45
CA LEU A 115 -9.80 7.99 -16.87
C LEU A 115 -9.79 9.37 -17.52
N SER A 116 -10.96 10.01 -17.57
CA SER A 116 -11.11 11.38 -18.09
C SER A 116 -10.29 12.43 -17.32
N ASN A 117 -9.93 12.13 -16.07
CA ASN A 117 -9.05 12.96 -15.25
C ASN A 117 -8.16 12.10 -14.30
N PRO A 118 -7.04 11.57 -14.80
CA PRO A 118 -6.19 10.63 -14.04
C PRO A 118 -5.54 11.28 -12.81
N GLY A 119 -5.28 12.58 -12.84
CA GLY A 119 -4.64 13.31 -11.73
C GLY A 119 -5.55 13.49 -10.50
N LYS A 120 -6.88 13.38 -10.67
CA LYS A 120 -7.83 13.36 -9.55
C LYS A 120 -7.89 11.99 -8.86
N ALA A 121 -7.62 10.90 -9.59
CA ALA A 121 -7.66 9.52 -9.11
C ALA A 121 -6.37 9.07 -8.36
N VAL A 122 -5.53 10.03 -7.96
CA VAL A 122 -4.26 9.82 -7.23
C VAL A 122 -4.27 10.62 -5.91
N ARG A 123 -5.41 11.18 -5.48
CA ARG A 123 -5.49 12.11 -4.35
C ARG A 123 -6.43 11.70 -3.21
N ILE A 124 -7.31 10.73 -3.39
CA ILE A 124 -8.44 10.52 -2.47
C ILE A 124 -7.97 10.03 -1.09
N LEU A 125 -7.12 8.99 -1.06
CA LEU A 125 -6.57 8.49 0.19
C LEU A 125 -5.37 9.30 0.69
N PHE A 126 -4.75 10.10 -0.18
CA PHE A 126 -3.61 10.93 0.16
C PHE A 126 -3.97 12.08 1.08
N ASP A 127 -5.21 12.58 1.06
CA ASP A 127 -5.66 13.57 2.04
C ASP A 127 -5.66 13.03 3.49
N LEU A 128 -5.51 11.71 3.71
CA LEU A 128 -5.32 11.12 5.04
C LEU A 128 -3.84 11.18 5.50
N ILE A 129 -2.90 11.51 4.62
CA ILE A 129 -1.46 11.35 4.84
C ILE A 129 -0.73 12.61 4.38
N LEU A 130 0.12 13.15 5.25
CA LEU A 130 0.77 14.44 5.05
C LEU A 130 1.54 14.51 3.71
N LYS A 131 1.17 15.49 2.88
CA LYS A 131 1.64 15.64 1.49
C LYS A 131 3.08 16.16 1.36
N ASN A 132 3.59 16.82 2.40
CA ASN A 132 4.75 17.72 2.31
C ASN A 132 6.10 17.04 2.03
N ARG A 133 6.16 15.70 1.97
CA ARG A 133 7.39 14.93 1.72
C ARG A 133 7.35 14.10 0.44
N TRP A 134 6.23 14.13 -0.28
CA TRP A 134 5.99 13.24 -1.42
C TRP A 134 6.32 13.91 -2.75
N ASN A 135 7.13 13.24 -3.56
CA ASN A 135 7.50 13.74 -4.89
C ASN A 135 6.80 12.92 -5.98
N LEU A 136 5.95 13.57 -6.76
CA LEU A 136 5.29 12.98 -7.93
C LEU A 136 5.95 13.45 -9.23
N TYR A 137 6.45 12.49 -10.00
CA TYR A 137 7.10 12.70 -11.29
C TYR A 137 6.16 12.29 -12.43
N LEU A 138 5.66 13.27 -13.18
CA LEU A 138 4.81 13.07 -14.35
C LEU A 138 5.56 13.64 -15.56
N ASN A 139 5.87 12.80 -16.55
CA ASN A 139 6.65 13.10 -17.76
C ASN A 139 8.18 13.13 -17.58
N LYS A 140 8.87 12.09 -18.10
CA LYS A 140 10.33 12.05 -18.34
C LYS A 140 11.22 12.52 -17.16
N GLY A 141 10.73 12.41 -15.92
CA GLY A 141 11.49 12.80 -14.71
C GLY A 141 11.26 14.23 -14.22
N GLU A 142 10.32 14.99 -14.78
CA GLU A 142 9.98 16.32 -14.25
C GLU A 142 9.20 16.20 -12.93
N LYS A 143 9.68 16.89 -11.88
CA LYS A 143 9.01 16.96 -10.59
C LYS A 143 7.81 17.89 -10.71
N THR A 144 6.62 17.35 -10.52
CA THR A 144 5.37 18.11 -10.68
C THR A 144 4.80 18.64 -9.37
N TYR A 145 5.19 18.10 -8.20
CA TYR A 145 4.63 18.47 -6.91
C TYR A 145 5.66 18.44 -5.76
N PRO A 146 5.61 19.41 -4.81
CA PRO A 146 6.03 19.27 -3.43
C PRO A 146 4.90 18.75 -2.50
#